data_AF-A0A958VL23-F1
#
_entry.id   AF-A0A958VL23-F1
#
_cell.length_a   1.000
_cell.length_b   1.000
_cell.length_c   1.000
_cell.angle_alpha   90.00
_cell.angle_beta   90.00
_cell.angle_gamma   90.00
#
_symmetry.space_group_name_H-M   'P 1'
#
loop_
_entity.id
_entity.type
_entity.pdbx_description
1 polymer ?
#
loop_
_entity_poly.entity_id
_entity_poly.type
_entity_poly.pdbx_seq_one_letter_code
_entity_poly.pdbx_strand_id
1 'polypeptide(L)'
;MCFISCESNHFLKSEKKLKSDIVGTWNRVLFGNELEESWTFVDGNLKILQPSRHGDTLDVGSYSIDATLTTPYLKIENTTYTNQNPGGDTYNYKWSIIKLDNKVLEIATESDIGGLAQIEFIKQ
;
A
#
# COMPACT_ATOMS: atom_id res chain seq x y z
N MET A 1 -11.68 -5.67 29.52
CA MET A 1 -11.03 -4.47 28.95
C MET A 1 -10.64 -4.84 27.52
N CYS A 2 -11.46 -4.47 26.53
CA CYS A 2 -11.13 -4.70 25.12
C CYS A 2 -10.19 -3.60 24.66
N PHE A 3 -8.96 -3.95 24.28
CA PHE A 3 -8.14 -3.09 23.46
C PHE A 3 -8.79 -3.07 22.07
N ILE A 4 -9.52 -1.98 21.77
CA ILE A 4 -9.92 -1.68 20.40
C ILE A 4 -8.60 -1.41 19.66
N SER A 5 -8.09 -2.46 19.00
CA SER A 5 -7.09 -2.27 17.96
C SER A 5 -7.74 -1.39 16.91
N CYS A 6 -7.36 -0.12 16.87
CA CYS A 6 -7.65 0.74 15.74
C CYS A 6 -6.74 0.25 14.61
N GLU A 7 -7.09 -0.88 13.99
CA GLU A 7 -6.49 -1.26 12.72
C GLU A 7 -6.91 -0.18 11.72
N SER A 8 -6.02 0.78 11.47
CA SER A 8 -6.06 1.53 10.23
C SER A 8 -5.96 0.49 9.12
N ASN A 9 -7.06 0.28 8.39
CA ASN A 9 -7.05 -0.45 7.13
C ASN A 9 -6.15 0.35 6.16
N HIS A 10 -4.84 0.15 6.25
CA HIS A 10 -3.89 0.73 5.33
C HIS A 10 -4.19 0.14 3.96
N PHE A 11 -4.71 0.98 3.05
CA PHE A 11 -4.90 0.59 1.67
C PHE A 11 -3.54 0.20 1.08
N LEU A 12 -3.35 -1.08 0.79
CA LEU A 12 -2.18 -1.61 0.09
C LEU A 12 -2.25 -1.23 -1.39
N LYS A 13 -2.19 0.07 -1.70
CA LYS A 13 -2.15 0.59 -3.07
C LYS A 13 -0.83 1.31 -3.29
N SER A 14 -0.17 1.05 -4.42
CA SER A 14 1.03 1.78 -4.81
C SER A 14 0.70 3.25 -5.09
N GLU A 15 1.67 4.14 -4.92
CA GLU A 15 1.53 5.57 -5.24
C GLU A 15 1.03 5.79 -6.68
N LYS A 16 1.56 5.00 -7.63
CA LYS A 16 1.13 5.02 -9.04
C LYS A 16 -0.36 4.72 -9.19
N LYS A 17 -0.87 3.71 -8.46
CA LYS A 17 -2.29 3.35 -8.50
C LYS A 17 -3.15 4.44 -7.86
N LEU A 18 -2.71 5.02 -6.74
CA LEU A 18 -3.40 6.15 -6.09
C LEU A 18 -3.46 7.39 -6.99
N LYS A 19 -2.36 7.73 -7.65
CA LYS A 19 -2.28 8.83 -8.63
C LYS A 19 -3.20 8.62 -9.82
N SER A 20 -3.38 7.37 -10.26
CA SER A 20 -4.35 7.05 -11.32
C SER A 20 -5.79 7.08 -10.83
N ASP A 21 -6.04 6.58 -9.62
CA ASP A 21 -7.40 6.43 -9.07
C ASP A 21 -8.03 7.76 -8.68
N ILE A 22 -7.22 8.75 -8.26
CA ILE A 22 -7.72 10.05 -7.80
C ILE A 22 -8.24 10.95 -8.93
N VAL A 23 -7.78 10.73 -10.17
CA VAL A 23 -8.10 11.61 -11.31
C VAL A 23 -9.60 11.59 -11.59
N GLY A 24 -10.21 12.77 -11.62
CA GLY A 24 -11.64 12.93 -11.87
C GLY A 24 -12.30 13.93 -10.93
N THR A 25 -13.63 14.02 -11.02
CA THR A 25 -14.46 14.89 -10.18
C THR A 25 -15.15 14.07 -9.11
N TRP A 26 -14.98 14.49 -7.86
CA TRP A 26 -15.54 13.85 -6.67
C TRP A 26 -16.54 14.79 -6.02
N ASN A 27 -17.75 14.31 -5.82
CA ASN A 27 -18.76 15.05 -5.08
C ASN A 27 -18.66 14.69 -3.60
N ARG A 28 -18.64 15.70 -2.74
CA ARG A 28 -18.68 15.49 -1.30
C ARG A 28 -20.05 14.91 -0.95
N VAL A 29 -20.06 13.71 -0.35
CA VAL A 29 -21.30 13.12 0.17
C VAL A 29 -21.57 13.73 1.53
N LEU A 30 -22.72 14.40 1.65
CA LEU A 30 -23.15 15.06 2.87
C LEU A 30 -24.50 14.50 3.32
N PHE A 31 -24.69 14.45 4.64
CA PHE A 31 -25.95 14.01 5.24
C PHE A 31 -26.76 15.24 5.65
N GLY A 32 -27.96 15.42 5.09
CA GLY A 32 -28.85 16.56 5.38
C GLY A 32 -28.86 17.64 4.29
N ASN A 33 -29.26 18.86 4.63
CA ASN A 33 -29.35 20.01 3.71
C ASN A 33 -27.99 20.70 3.50
N GLU A 34 -26.91 19.93 3.40
CA GLU A 34 -25.61 20.53 3.13
C GLU A 34 -25.41 20.76 1.62
N LEU A 35 -24.55 21.72 1.33
CA LEU A 35 -24.47 22.43 0.06
C LEU A 35 -23.58 21.68 -0.93
N GLU A 36 -23.88 21.77 -2.23
CA GLU A 36 -23.15 21.09 -3.30
C GLU A 36 -21.65 21.48 -3.27
N GLU A 37 -20.78 20.48 -3.25
CA GLU A 37 -19.33 20.66 -3.24
C GLU A 37 -18.68 19.58 -4.11
N SER A 38 -17.90 20.00 -5.11
CA SER A 38 -17.20 19.08 -6.01
C SER A 38 -15.72 19.43 -6.15
N TRP A 39 -14.89 18.39 -6.18
CA TRP A 39 -13.43 18.49 -6.22
C TRP A 39 -12.92 17.78 -7.46
N THR A 40 -12.21 18.49 -8.33
CA THR A 40 -11.62 17.93 -9.55
C THR A 40 -10.11 17.85 -9.41
N PHE A 41 -9.57 16.65 -9.54
CA PHE A 41 -8.13 16.37 -9.54
C PHE A 41 -7.69 16.00 -10.96
N VAL A 42 -6.76 16.76 -11.54
CA VAL A 42 -6.20 16.49 -12.87
C VAL A 42 -4.80 17.05 -13.00
N ASP A 43 -3.85 16.21 -13.45
CA ASP A 43 -2.47 16.60 -13.75
C ASP A 43 -1.77 17.41 -12.64
N GLY A 44 -1.98 17.04 -11.37
CA GLY A 44 -1.40 17.74 -10.21
C GLY A 44 -2.10 19.06 -9.84
N ASN A 45 -3.19 19.41 -10.53
CA ASN A 45 -4.02 20.57 -10.24
C ASN A 45 -5.32 20.16 -9.54
N LEU A 46 -5.73 20.99 -8.58
CA LEU A 46 -6.98 20.88 -7.84
C LEU A 46 -7.90 22.03 -8.22
N LYS A 47 -9.16 21.72 -8.51
CA LYS A 47 -10.24 22.69 -8.61
C LYS A 47 -11.35 22.31 -7.65
N ILE A 48 -11.88 23.28 -6.92
CA ILE A 48 -13.01 23.06 -6.00
C ILE A 48 -14.14 24.02 -6.40
N LEU A 49 -15.34 23.46 -6.58
CA LEU A 49 -16.57 24.22 -6.78
C LEU A 49 -17.44 24.08 -5.53
N GLN A 50 -17.73 25.21 -4.89
CA GLN A 50 -18.60 25.32 -3.71
C GLN A 50 -19.61 26.46 -3.93
N PRO A 51 -20.68 26.25 -4.72
CA PRO A 51 -21.61 27.30 -5.14
C PRO A 51 -22.18 28.10 -3.97
N SER A 52 -22.41 27.44 -2.84
CA SER A 52 -23.05 28.07 -1.70
C SER A 52 -22.11 28.84 -0.77
N ARG A 53 -20.80 28.71 -0.96
CA ARG A 53 -19.81 29.54 -0.27
C ARG A 53 -19.27 30.62 -1.21
N HIS A 54 -18.83 30.24 -2.40
CA HIS A 54 -18.06 31.11 -3.30
C HIS A 54 -18.80 31.43 -4.62
N GLY A 55 -20.09 31.06 -4.74
CA GLY A 55 -20.82 31.17 -6.00
C GLY A 55 -20.19 30.28 -7.09
N ASP A 56 -20.30 30.69 -8.35
CA ASP A 56 -19.71 29.96 -9.47
C ASP A 56 -18.17 30.10 -9.57
N THR A 57 -17.53 30.67 -8.55
CA THR A 57 -16.08 30.84 -8.49
C THR A 57 -15.41 29.53 -8.10
N LEU A 58 -14.38 29.15 -8.85
CA LEU A 58 -13.56 27.97 -8.56
C LEU A 58 -12.37 28.34 -7.67
N ASP A 59 -12.18 27.61 -6.57
CA ASP A 59 -10.89 27.60 -5.89
C ASP A 59 -9.92 26.74 -6.70
N VAL A 60 -8.69 27.21 -6.88
CA VAL A 60 -7.67 26.52 -7.68
C VAL A 60 -6.40 26.33 -6.87
N GLY A 61 -5.73 25.19 -7.04
CA GLY A 61 -4.49 24.87 -6.35
C GLY A 61 -3.75 23.71 -6.98
N SER A 62 -2.71 23.24 -6.29
CA SER A 62 -1.95 22.05 -6.67
C SER A 62 -2.06 20.98 -5.59
N TYR A 63 -1.92 19.72 -5.99
CA TYR A 63 -1.92 18.57 -5.08
C TYR A 63 -0.79 17.60 -5.41
N SER A 64 -0.34 16.88 -4.38
CA SER A 64 0.56 15.72 -4.50
C SER A 64 0.00 14.55 -3.69
N ILE A 65 0.40 13.34 -4.06
CA ILE A 65 0.16 12.13 -3.27
C ILE A 65 1.53 11.56 -2.92
N ASP A 66 1.80 11.48 -1.62
CA ASP A 66 2.96 10.79 -1.07
C ASP A 66 2.47 9.50 -0.43
N ALA A 67 2.92 8.35 -0.93
CA ALA A 67 2.57 7.05 -0.36
C ALA A 67 3.82 6.31 0.07
N THR A 68 3.99 6.12 1.37
CA THR A 68 5.09 5.32 1.95
C THR A 68 4.73 3.84 1.95
N LEU A 69 4.52 3.25 0.76
CA LEU A 69 4.33 1.81 0.63
C LEU A 69 5.69 1.16 0.34
N THR A 70 6.49 0.91 1.37
CA THR A 70 7.68 0.07 1.20
C THR A 70 7.22 -1.38 1.19
N THR A 71 7.45 -2.10 0.09
CA THR A 71 7.36 -3.56 0.09
C THR A 71 8.28 -4.08 1.20
N PRO A 72 7.75 -4.76 2.23
CA PRO A 72 8.57 -5.27 3.31
C PRO A 72 9.39 -6.47 2.79
N TYR A 73 10.69 -6.48 3.11
CA TYR A 73 11.59 -7.56 2.71
C TYR A 73 12.24 -8.19 3.94
N LEU A 74 12.32 -9.52 3.94
CA LEU A 74 13.19 -10.29 4.81
C LEU A 74 14.48 -10.59 4.04
N LYS A 75 15.60 -10.04 4.51
CA LYS A 75 16.92 -10.31 3.95
C LYS A 75 17.59 -11.40 4.78
N ILE A 76 17.84 -12.55 4.17
CA ILE A 76 18.58 -13.65 4.81
C ILE A 76 19.96 -13.69 4.15
N GLU A 77 21.02 -13.67 4.96
CA GLU A 77 22.41 -13.70 4.51
C GLU A 77 23.24 -14.59 5.45
N ASN A 78 24.32 -15.16 4.93
CA ASN A 78 25.29 -15.93 5.70
C ASN A 78 24.72 -17.17 6.42
N THR A 79 23.66 -17.80 5.90
CA THR A 79 23.21 -19.10 6.42
C THR A 79 24.26 -20.17 6.16
N THR A 80 24.73 -20.82 7.21
CA THR A 80 25.63 -21.98 7.13
C THR A 80 24.87 -23.26 7.43
N TYR A 81 24.93 -24.23 6.53
CA TYR A 81 24.35 -25.55 6.77
C TYR A 81 25.34 -26.42 7.57
N THR A 82 24.94 -26.98 8.70
CA THR A 82 25.86 -27.62 9.68
C THR A 82 26.28 -29.04 9.29
N ASN A 83 25.58 -29.72 8.38
CA ASN A 83 25.84 -31.11 8.01
C ASN A 83 25.99 -31.26 6.48
N GLN A 84 27.17 -31.67 6.02
CA GLN A 84 27.64 -31.61 4.63
C GLN A 84 26.66 -32.12 3.54
N ASN A 85 26.40 -31.25 2.55
CA ASN A 85 26.35 -31.60 1.12
C ASN A 85 26.64 -30.31 0.30
N PRO A 86 27.64 -30.24 -0.60
CA PRO A 86 28.13 -28.98 -1.19
C PRO A 86 27.21 -28.34 -2.25
N GLY A 87 25.92 -28.64 -2.27
CA GLY A 87 24.97 -28.16 -3.28
C GLY A 87 23.58 -27.79 -2.75
N GLY A 88 23.43 -27.59 -1.44
CA GLY A 88 22.12 -27.32 -0.83
C GLY A 88 21.72 -25.85 -0.95
N ASP A 89 20.58 -25.61 -1.60
CA ASP A 89 19.90 -24.32 -1.74
C ASP A 89 20.02 -23.45 -0.48
N THR A 90 20.85 -22.40 -0.56
CA THR A 90 21.00 -21.48 0.56
C THR A 90 19.76 -20.60 0.65
N TYR A 91 19.13 -20.46 1.81
CA TYR A 91 18.02 -19.52 2.02
C TYR A 91 18.42 -18.03 1.92
N ASN A 92 19.67 -17.77 1.52
CA ASN A 92 20.30 -16.46 1.37
C ASN A 92 19.70 -15.65 0.21
N TYR A 93 18.45 -15.26 0.36
CA TYR A 93 17.73 -14.45 -0.61
C TYR A 93 17.13 -13.21 0.05
N LYS A 94 16.80 -12.24 -0.80
CA LYS A 94 15.90 -11.16 -0.46
C LYS A 94 14.47 -11.65 -0.71
N TRP A 95 13.75 -11.92 0.36
CA TRP A 95 12.38 -12.41 0.32
C TRP A 95 11.40 -11.26 0.50
N SER A 96 10.41 -11.15 -0.37
CA SER A 96 9.26 -10.27 -0.16
C SER A 96 8.38 -10.86 0.94
N ILE A 97 8.03 -10.08 1.96
CA ILE A 97 7.08 -10.49 2.98
C ILE A 97 5.66 -10.28 2.41
N ILE A 98 4.95 -11.36 2.14
CA ILE A 98 3.58 -11.35 1.62
C ILE A 98 2.59 -11.18 2.77
N LYS A 99 2.80 -11.90 3.87
CA LYS A 99 1.96 -11.87 5.08
C LYS A 99 2.82 -12.03 6.32
N LEU A 100 2.53 -11.27 7.36
CA LEU A 100 3.14 -11.43 8.69
C LEU A 100 2.13 -11.01 9.76
N ASP A 101 1.67 -11.98 10.55
CA ASP A 101 0.82 -11.74 11.71
C ASP A 101 1.33 -12.53 12.94
N ASN A 102 0.52 -12.62 14.01
CA ASN A 102 0.91 -13.31 15.23
C ASN A 102 0.96 -14.84 15.12
N LYS A 103 0.55 -15.43 13.99
CA LYS A 103 0.47 -16.87 13.74
C LYS A 103 1.18 -17.30 12.46
N VAL A 104 1.22 -16.45 11.43
CA VAL A 104 1.67 -16.81 10.08
C VAL A 104 2.73 -15.83 9.56
N LEU A 105 3.77 -16.37 8.92
CA LEU A 105 4.70 -15.65 8.07
C LEU A 105 4.69 -16.28 6.67
N GLU A 106 4.44 -15.49 5.64
CA GLU A 106 4.47 -15.90 4.24
C GLU A 106 5.48 -15.02 3.49
N ILE A 107 6.43 -15.67 2.83
CA ILE A 107 7.50 -14.99 2.09
C ILE A 107 7.66 -15.57 0.69
N ALA A 108 8.02 -14.74 -0.28
CA ALA A 108 8.34 -15.21 -1.63
C ALA A 108 9.55 -14.50 -2.24
N THR A 109 10.24 -15.20 -3.14
CA THR A 109 11.33 -14.65 -3.94
C THR A 109 11.27 -15.21 -5.36
N GLU A 110 11.80 -14.47 -6.32
CA GLU A 110 11.98 -14.96 -7.68
C GLU A 110 13.20 -15.88 -7.71
N SER A 111 13.07 -17.04 -8.37
CA SER A 111 14.18 -17.98 -8.53
C SER A 111 15.00 -17.63 -9.77
N ASP A 112 16.33 -17.75 -9.67
CA ASP A 112 17.27 -17.46 -10.76
C ASP A 112 17.10 -18.37 -12.00
N ILE A 113 16.41 -19.52 -11.84
CA ILE A 113 16.08 -20.47 -12.92
C ILE A 113 14.67 -20.27 -13.50
N GLY A 114 13.98 -19.22 -13.07
CA GLY A 114 12.59 -18.92 -13.46
C GLY A 114 11.58 -19.61 -12.54
N GLY A 115 10.59 -18.84 -12.09
CA GLY A 115 9.55 -19.29 -11.15
C GLY A 115 9.55 -18.52 -9.83
N LEU A 116 8.53 -18.77 -9.01
CA LEU A 116 8.36 -18.17 -7.70
C LEU A 116 8.60 -19.22 -6.62
N ALA A 117 9.56 -18.96 -5.73
CA ALA A 117 9.73 -19.73 -4.50
C ALA A 117 8.92 -19.06 -3.39
N GLN A 118 8.00 -19.79 -2.77
CA GLN A 118 7.16 -19.29 -1.68
C GLN A 118 7.27 -20.23 -0.47
N ILE A 119 7.37 -19.65 0.72
CA ILE A 119 7.46 -20.38 1.98
C ILE A 119 6.47 -19.79 2.98
N GLU A 120 5.73 -20.66 3.66
CA GLU A 120 4.81 -20.31 4.75
C GLU A 120 5.29 -20.95 6.07
N PHE A 121 5.27 -20.17 7.14
CA PHE A 121 5.62 -20.58 8.49
C PHE A 121 4.45 -20.37 9.44
N ILE A 122 4.25 -21.31 10.37
CA ILE A 122 3.32 -21.19 11.49
C ILE A 122 4.13 -20.98 12.77
N LYS A 123 3.78 -19.95 13.54
CA LYS A 123 4.42 -19.63 14.82
C LYS A 123 4.06 -20.70 15.87
N GLN A 124 5.06 -21.21 16.58
CA GLN A 124 4.90 -22.11 17.75
C GLN A 124 4.62 -21.33 19.03
#